data_AF-A0A6H2D4F0-F1
#
_entry.id   AF-A0A6H2D4F0-F1
#
_cell.length_a   1.000
_cell.length_b   1.000
_cell.length_c   1.000
_cell.angle_alpha   90.00
_cell.angle_beta   90.00
_cell.angle_gamma   90.00
#
_symmetry.space_group_name_H-M   'P 1'
#
loop_
_entity.id
_entity.type
_entity.pdbx_description
1 polymer ?
#
loop_
_entity_poly.entity_id
_entity_poly.type
_entity_poly.pdbx_seq_one_letter_code
_entity_poly.pdbx_strand_id
1 'polypeptide(L)'
;MLRTREALLNRKAHVEKMRKKRGIKVRDEYVIGRLDGTGFKDVNNAWRTIRKACGFNKKITFHVQRHTYCTNIVLSGSSTKHAAAMIGHNDPRMTERYTNLENLIHNPAQDRLAAHYKNTKKSK
;
A
#
# COMPACT_ATOMS: atom_id res chain seq x y z
N MET A 1 2.07 -0.56 -8.92
CA MET A 1 1.34 0.70 -8.65
C MET A 1 1.56 1.63 -9.84
N LEU A 2 0.52 2.27 -10.38
CA LEU A 2 0.61 3.24 -11.49
C LEU A 2 1.33 4.52 -11.02
N ARG A 3 2.62 4.43 -10.72
CA ARG A 3 3.45 5.55 -10.25
C ARG A 3 4.23 6.24 -11.38
N THR A 4 4.25 5.64 -12.57
CA THR A 4 4.94 6.24 -13.71
C THR A 4 4.03 7.22 -14.42
N ARG A 5 4.58 8.39 -14.77
CA ARG A 5 3.90 9.41 -15.58
C ARG A 5 3.32 8.79 -16.85
N GLU A 6 4.08 7.90 -17.48
CA GLU A 6 3.67 7.16 -18.68
C GLU A 6 2.36 6.39 -18.47
N ALA A 7 2.23 5.65 -17.37
CA ALA A 7 1.02 4.87 -17.13
C ALA A 7 -0.22 5.76 -16.89
N LEU A 8 -0.02 6.93 -16.28
CA LEU A 8 -1.09 7.94 -16.12
C LEU A 8 -1.49 8.55 -17.46
N LEU A 9 -0.53 8.84 -18.34
CA LEU A 9 -0.81 9.34 -19.69
C LEU A 9 -1.54 8.30 -20.53
N ASN A 10 -1.11 7.04 -20.49
CA ASN A 10 -1.77 5.94 -21.18
C ASN A 10 -3.22 5.77 -20.70
N ARG A 11 -3.44 5.89 -19.38
CA ARG A 11 -4.78 5.88 -18.79
C ARG A 11 -5.63 7.04 -19.29
N LYS A 12 -5.08 8.26 -19.31
CA LYS A 12 -5.78 9.47 -19.80
C LYS A 12 -6.18 9.32 -21.26
N ALA A 13 -5.25 8.93 -22.14
CA ALA A 13 -5.50 8.72 -23.56
C ALA A 13 -6.60 7.65 -23.79
N HIS A 14 -6.57 6.56 -23.01
CA HIS A 14 -7.62 5.55 -23.06
C HIS A 14 -8.99 6.13 -22.66
N VAL A 15 -9.07 6.92 -21.60
CA VAL A 15 -10.32 7.54 -21.15
C VAL A 15 -10.87 8.51 -22.21
N GLU A 16 -10.03 9.35 -22.80
CA GLU A 16 -10.40 10.28 -23.87
C GLU A 16 -10.93 9.55 -25.11
N LYS A 17 -10.25 8.48 -25.53
CA LYS A 17 -10.72 7.61 -26.62
C LYS A 17 -12.10 7.04 -26.34
N MET A 18 -12.34 6.57 -25.11
CA MET A 18 -13.63 5.99 -24.72
C MET A 18 -14.74 7.04 -24.62
N ARG A 19 -14.42 8.25 -24.12
CA ARG A 19 -15.34 9.39 -24.09
C ARG A 19 -15.79 9.76 -25.50
N LYS A 20 -14.85 9.89 -26.44
CA LYS A 20 -15.13 10.20 -27.85
C LYS A 20 -15.98 9.10 -28.50
N LYS A 21 -15.60 7.83 -28.33
CA LYS A 21 -16.33 6.69 -28.91
C LYS A 21 -17.78 6.60 -28.43
N ARG A 22 -18.05 6.98 -27.18
CA ARG A 22 -19.37 6.87 -26.55
C ARG A 22 -20.15 8.20 -26.52
N GLY A 23 -19.62 9.27 -27.09
CA GLY A 23 -20.26 10.59 -27.07
C GLY A 23 -20.47 11.16 -25.66
N ILE A 24 -19.60 10.84 -24.70
CA ILE A 24 -19.77 11.24 -23.30
C ILE A 24 -19.25 12.66 -23.09
N LYS A 25 -20.12 13.57 -22.62
CA LYS A 25 -19.73 14.91 -22.18
C LYS A 25 -18.99 14.84 -20.84
N VAL A 26 -17.80 15.42 -20.78
CA VAL A 26 -17.00 15.52 -19.56
C VAL A 26 -17.66 16.50 -18.61
N ARG A 27 -17.79 16.10 -17.34
CA ARG A 27 -18.39 16.91 -16.27
C ARG A 27 -17.37 17.32 -15.22
N ASP A 28 -16.34 16.50 -15.01
CA ASP A 28 -15.34 16.68 -13.96
C ASP A 28 -14.02 15.96 -14.33
N GLU A 29 -13.00 16.06 -13.50
CA GLU A 29 -11.62 15.62 -13.79
C GLU A 29 -11.04 14.65 -12.74
N TYR A 30 -11.87 13.94 -11.98
CA TYR A 30 -11.38 12.94 -11.02
C TYR A 30 -10.58 11.82 -11.72
N VAL A 31 -9.40 11.54 -11.17
CA VAL A 31 -8.49 10.47 -11.66
C VAL A 31 -9.14 9.08 -11.54
N ILE A 32 -9.89 8.86 -10.46
CA ILE A 32 -10.63 7.64 -10.20
C ILE A 32 -12.12 7.98 -10.19
N GLY A 33 -12.85 7.48 -11.19
CA GLY A 33 -14.25 7.81 -11.35
C GLY A 33 -14.85 7.19 -12.60
N ARG A 34 -16.03 7.70 -12.95
CA ARG A 34 -16.77 7.32 -14.15
C ARG A 34 -16.12 7.91 -15.40
N LEU A 35 -16.55 7.43 -16.57
CA LEU A 35 -16.05 7.93 -17.86
C LEU A 35 -16.38 9.41 -18.10
N ASP A 36 -17.42 9.96 -17.48
CA ASP A 36 -17.72 11.40 -17.54
C ASP A 36 -16.81 12.24 -16.62
N GLY A 37 -15.92 11.60 -15.87
CA GLY A 37 -14.97 12.23 -14.94
C GLY A 37 -15.52 12.45 -13.54
N THR A 38 -16.79 12.14 -13.27
CA THR A 38 -17.34 12.22 -11.92
C THR A 38 -16.77 11.15 -10.99
N GLY A 39 -16.51 11.51 -9.74
CA GLY A 39 -16.00 10.58 -8.72
C GLY A 39 -16.99 9.47 -8.36
N PHE A 40 -16.46 8.35 -7.86
CA PHE A 40 -17.31 7.34 -7.22
C PHE A 40 -17.76 7.85 -5.85
N LYS A 41 -19.05 7.63 -5.50
CA LYS A 41 -19.57 7.96 -4.16
C LYS A 41 -18.95 7.09 -3.07
N ASP A 42 -18.76 5.80 -3.37
CA ASP A 42 -18.15 4.82 -2.48
C ASP A 42 -17.57 3.66 -3.31
N VAL A 43 -16.48 3.07 -2.82
CA VAL A 43 -15.80 1.90 -3.39
C VAL A 43 -15.94 0.65 -2.50
N ASN A 44 -16.51 0.76 -1.29
CA ASN A 44 -16.64 -0.34 -0.35
C ASN A 44 -17.51 -1.49 -0.89
N ASN A 45 -18.56 -1.18 -1.66
CA ASN A 45 -19.41 -2.20 -2.28
C ASN A 45 -18.64 -3.03 -3.32
N ALA A 46 -17.90 -2.37 -4.20
CA ALA A 46 -17.04 -3.05 -5.18
C ALA A 46 -16.00 -3.91 -4.47
N TRP A 47 -15.37 -3.39 -3.42
CA TRP A 47 -14.43 -4.14 -2.60
C TRP A 47 -15.06 -5.36 -1.93
N ARG A 48 -16.26 -5.22 -1.37
CA ARG A 48 -16.99 -6.33 -0.75
C ARG A 48 -17.29 -7.45 -1.74
N THR A 49 -17.65 -7.13 -2.97
CA THR A 49 -17.88 -8.11 -4.05
C THR A 49 -16.61 -8.86 -4.39
N ILE A 50 -15.49 -8.15 -4.61
CA ILE A 50 -14.19 -8.76 -4.91
C ILE A 50 -13.74 -9.67 -3.75
N ARG A 51 -13.83 -9.19 -2.51
CA ARG A 51 -13.47 -9.95 -1.31
C ARG A 51 -14.22 -11.29 -1.23
N LYS A 52 -15.53 -11.27 -1.50
CA LYS A 52 -16.37 -12.48 -1.52
C LYS A 52 -15.94 -13.43 -2.64
N ALA A 53 -15.71 -12.91 -3.84
CA ALA A 53 -15.27 -13.71 -4.99
C ALA A 53 -13.91 -14.39 -4.75
N CYS A 54 -13.02 -13.77 -3.97
CA CYS A 54 -11.74 -14.35 -3.57
C CYS A 54 -11.83 -15.31 -2.37
N GLY A 55 -13.02 -15.62 -1.84
CA GLY A 55 -13.17 -16.55 -0.71
C GLY A 55 -12.74 -16.01 0.65
N PHE A 56 -12.53 -14.69 0.79
CA PHE A 56 -12.17 -14.11 2.09
C PHE A 56 -13.41 -13.96 2.98
N ASN A 57 -13.53 -14.83 3.98
CA ASN A 57 -14.65 -14.82 4.93
C ASN A 57 -14.56 -13.66 5.95
N LYS A 58 -13.35 -13.30 6.37
CA LYS A 58 -13.12 -12.18 7.31
C LYS A 58 -13.31 -10.81 6.66
N LYS A 59 -13.74 -9.81 7.43
CA LYS A 59 -13.92 -8.42 6.95
C LYS A 59 -12.56 -7.75 6.76
N ILE A 60 -11.98 -7.92 5.57
CA ILE A 60 -10.81 -7.17 5.11
C ILE A 60 -11.29 -5.78 4.67
N THR A 61 -10.74 -4.71 5.23
CA THR A 61 -11.06 -3.32 4.87
C THR A 61 -9.85 -2.62 4.28
N PHE A 62 -10.02 -1.45 3.67
CA PHE A 62 -8.90 -0.63 3.21
C PHE A 62 -7.96 -0.23 4.34
N HIS A 63 -8.47 -0.08 5.57
CA HIS A 63 -7.62 0.15 6.74
C HIS A 63 -6.71 -1.05 6.99
N VAL A 64 -7.23 -2.28 6.95
CA VAL A 64 -6.40 -3.51 7.07
C VAL A 64 -5.37 -3.59 5.95
N GLN A 65 -5.73 -3.22 4.72
CA GLN A 65 -4.76 -3.18 3.61
C GLN A 65 -3.64 -2.16 3.85
N ARG A 66 -3.92 -1.03 4.51
CA ARG A 66 -2.91 -0.07 4.94
C ARG A 66 -1.98 -0.67 6.00
N HIS A 67 -2.51 -1.47 6.94
CA HIS A 67 -1.69 -2.25 7.88
C HIS A 67 -0.74 -3.19 7.12
N THR A 68 -1.27 -3.99 6.21
CA THR A 68 -0.48 -4.92 5.39
C THR A 68 0.60 -4.19 4.57
N TYR A 69 0.29 -3.02 4.01
CA TYR A 69 1.27 -2.20 3.30
C TYR A 69 2.43 -1.78 4.21
N CYS A 70 2.15 -1.25 5.40
CA CYS A 70 3.18 -0.85 6.36
C CYS A 70 4.07 -2.03 6.76
N THR A 71 3.45 -3.17 7.08
CA THR A 71 4.18 -4.41 7.40
C THR A 71 5.11 -4.82 6.26
N ASN A 72 4.63 -4.84 5.02
CA ASN A 72 5.44 -5.23 3.86
C ASN A 72 6.63 -4.28 3.62
N ILE A 73 6.45 -2.98 3.85
CA ILE A 73 7.54 -2.00 3.77
C ILE A 73 8.59 -2.26 4.85
N VAL A 74 8.17 -2.54 6.09
CA VAL A 74 9.11 -2.83 7.18
C VAL A 74 9.85 -4.15 6.91
N LEU A 75 9.13 -5.18 6.43
CA LEU A 75 9.72 -6.46 6.05
C LEU A 75 10.70 -6.36 4.88
N SER A 76 10.51 -5.39 3.98
CA SER A 76 11.47 -5.11 2.90
C SER A 76 12.75 -4.40 3.38
N GLY A 77 12.94 -4.25 4.70
CA GLY A 77 14.12 -3.63 5.31
C GLY A 77 14.01 -2.12 5.51
N SER A 78 12.85 -1.51 5.27
CA SER A 78 12.66 -0.08 5.53
C SER A 78 12.31 0.19 7.00
N SER A 79 12.55 1.41 7.46
CA SER A 79 12.15 1.82 8.81
C SER A 79 10.65 2.11 8.92
N THR A 80 10.15 1.99 10.13
CA THR A 80 8.77 2.30 10.52
C THR A 80 8.46 3.79 10.31
N LYS A 81 9.45 4.67 10.52
CA LYS A 81 9.38 6.11 10.20
C LYS A 81 9.15 6.36 8.71
N HIS A 82 9.83 5.60 7.84
CA HIS A 82 9.64 5.73 6.40
C HIS A 82 8.25 5.22 5.98
N ALA A 83 7.78 4.12 6.57
CA ALA A 83 6.40 3.65 6.38
C ALA A 83 5.38 4.71 6.81
N ALA A 84 5.56 5.35 7.97
CA ALA A 84 4.71 6.43 8.49
C ALA A 84 4.61 7.61 7.51
N ALA A 85 5.75 8.04 6.96
CA ALA A 85 5.82 9.11 5.99
C ALA A 85 5.06 8.75 4.69
N MET A 86 5.23 7.53 4.18
CA MET A 86 4.56 7.10 2.94
C MET A 86 3.04 7.01 3.05
N ILE A 87 2.52 6.82 4.26
CA ILE A 87 1.07 6.79 4.48
C ILE A 87 0.52 8.15 4.93
N GLY A 88 1.39 9.15 5.16
CA GLY A 88 1.02 10.51 5.56
C GLY A 88 0.61 10.63 7.03
N HIS A 89 1.23 9.86 7.94
CA HIS A 89 1.03 10.05 9.37
C HIS A 89 1.90 11.20 9.89
N ASN A 90 1.25 12.18 10.53
CA ASN A 90 1.94 13.27 11.23
C ASN A 90 2.51 12.82 12.58
N ASP A 91 1.86 11.84 13.24
CA ASP A 91 2.34 11.24 14.49
C ASP A 91 2.89 9.83 14.25
N PRO A 92 4.19 9.59 14.46
CA PRO A 92 4.81 8.27 14.37
C PRO A 92 4.18 7.21 15.30
N ARG A 93 3.56 7.60 16.43
CA ARG A 93 2.89 6.69 17.37
C ARG A 93 1.70 5.96 16.74
N MET A 94 1.03 6.59 15.77
CA MET A 94 -0.01 5.91 14.97
C MET A 94 0.57 4.75 14.15
N THR A 95 1.89 4.73 13.95
CA THR A 95 2.61 3.75 13.15
C THR A 95 3.23 2.62 13.97
N GLU A 96 3.42 2.81 15.28
CA GLU A 96 3.90 1.76 16.21
C GLU A 96 2.95 0.56 16.27
N ARG A 97 1.64 0.75 16.02
CA ARG A 97 0.71 -0.40 15.91
C ARG A 97 1.02 -1.36 14.75
N TYR A 98 1.79 -0.93 13.75
CA TYR A 98 2.17 -1.76 12.60
C TYR A 98 3.45 -2.57 12.83
N THR A 99 4.12 -2.41 13.97
CA THR A 99 5.48 -2.90 14.23
C THR A 99 5.53 -4.13 15.12
N ASN A 100 4.39 -4.71 15.51
CA ASN A 100 4.30 -5.98 16.23
C ASN A 100 4.65 -7.16 15.29
N LEU A 101 5.82 -7.11 14.68
CA LEU A 101 6.41 -8.12 13.81
C LEU A 101 7.28 -9.11 14.60
N GLU A 102 7.21 -9.05 15.93
CA GLU A 102 7.99 -9.87 16.87
C GLU A 102 7.84 -11.37 16.58
N ASN A 103 6.67 -11.78 16.08
CA ASN A 103 6.38 -13.18 15.71
C ASN A 103 6.71 -13.54 14.26
N LEU A 104 7.05 -12.56 13.41
CA LEU A 104 7.22 -12.75 11.96
C LEU A 104 8.67 -12.61 11.51
N ILE A 105 9.50 -11.91 12.29
CA ILE A 105 10.90 -11.68 11.99
C ILE A 105 11.73 -12.56 12.93
N HIS A 106 12.29 -13.66 12.42
CA HIS A 106 13.47 -14.27 13.04
C HIS A 106 14.52 -13.16 13.18
N ASN A 107 14.93 -12.84 14.41
CA ASN A 107 15.67 -11.61 14.72
C ASN A 107 17.11 -11.66 14.16
N PRO A 108 17.36 -11.21 12.92
CA PRO A 108 18.66 -11.38 12.29
C PRO A 108 19.66 -10.38 12.90
N ALA A 109 19.16 -9.35 13.59
CA ALA A 109 19.98 -8.42 14.34
C ALA A 109 20.56 -9.09 15.59
N GLN A 110 19.81 -9.97 16.27
CA GLN A 110 20.35 -10.80 17.35
C GLN A 110 21.42 -11.75 16.83
N ASP A 111 21.22 -12.40 15.68
CA ASP A 111 22.24 -13.29 15.11
C ASP A 111 23.51 -12.54 14.68
N ARG A 112 23.36 -11.37 14.04
CA ARG A 112 24.50 -10.50 13.68
C ARG A 112 25.24 -10.01 14.91
N LEU A 113 24.52 -9.65 15.97
CA LEU A 113 25.11 -9.22 17.24
C LEU A 113 25.87 -10.38 17.92
N ALA A 114 25.27 -11.58 17.93
CA ALA A 114 25.90 -12.78 18.45
C ALA A 114 27.18 -13.14 17.67
N ALA A 115 27.17 -12.99 16.34
CA ALA A 115 28.35 -13.20 15.49
C ALA A 115 29.46 -12.16 15.77
N HIS A 116 29.10 -10.89 15.95
CA HIS A 116 30.04 -9.83 16.32
C HIS A 116 30.76 -10.14 17.64
N TYR A 117 30.03 -10.53 18.68
CA TYR A 117 30.61 -10.90 19.98
C TYR A 117 31.41 -12.22 19.97
N LYS A 118 31.10 -13.16 19.07
CA LYS A 118 31.93 -14.36 18.86
C LYS A 118 33.28 -14.02 18.23
N ASN A 119 33.32 -13.07 17.31
CA ASN A 119 34.55 -12.68 16.61
C ASN A 119 35.50 -11.85 17.49
N THR A 120 34.97 -11.04 18.42
CA THR A 120 35.82 -10.24 19.33
C THR A 120 36.58 -11.08 20.37
N LYS A 121 36.09 -12.28 20.72
CA LYS A 121 36.80 -13.21 21.62
C LYS A 121 37.98 -13.95 20.98
N LYS A 122 38.10 -13.98 19.65
CA LYS A 122 39.18 -14.68 18.93
C LYS A 122 40.44 -13.83 18.70
N SER A 123 40.42 -12.55 19.05
CA SER A 123 41.53 -11.61 18.81
C SER A 123 42.41 -11.35 20.05
N LYS A 124 42.41 -12.25 21.02
CA LYS A 124 43.33 -12.26 22.16
C LYS A 124 44.17 -13.52 22.16
#